data_AF-A0A958F2T4-F1
#
_entry.id   AF-A0A958F2T4-F1
#
_cell.length_a   1.000
_cell.length_b   1.000
_cell.length_c   1.000
_cell.angle_alpha   90.00
_cell.angle_beta   90.00
_cell.angle_gamma   90.00
#
_symmetry.space_group_name_H-M   'P 1'
#
loop_
_entity.id
_entity.type
_entity.pdbx_description
1 polymer ?
#
loop_
_entity_poly.entity_id
_entity_poly.type
_entity_poly.pdbx_seq_one_letter_code
_entity_poly.pdbx_strand_id
1 'polypeptide(L)'
;ICIFAIAPGVFASNMQDTIRQTPAEKFPPLQKFIDLHEKGYLSDPADVGSLIAQVGLNAWPELNGKVLDIRDVDFQNEIKLNGLIIPGALAV
;
A
#
# COMPACT_ATOMS: atom_id res chain seq x y z
N ILE A 1 -1.47 -23.66 -5.69
CA ILE A 1 -1.67 -22.59 -4.70
C ILE A 1 -0.67 -21.51 -5.05
N CYS A 2 -1.12 -20.28 -5.27
CA CYS A 2 -0.24 -19.12 -5.46
C CYS A 2 -0.13 -18.38 -4.12
N ILE A 3 1.08 -18.01 -3.72
CA ILE A 3 1.37 -17.30 -2.47
C ILE A 3 2.26 -16.11 -2.83
N PHE A 4 1.91 -14.93 -2.35
CA PHE A 4 2.71 -13.72 -2.49
C PHE A 4 2.51 -12.81 -1.28
N ALA A 5 3.43 -11.88 -1.08
CA ALA A 5 3.33 -10.85 -0.04
C ALA A 5 3.13 -9.48 -0.69
N ILE A 6 2.22 -8.67 -0.16
CA ILE A 6 1.97 -7.30 -0.65
C ILE A 6 2.19 -6.31 0.48
N ALA A 7 3.05 -5.33 0.24
CA ALA A 7 3.17 -4.14 1.05
C ALA A 7 2.07 -3.13 0.65
N PRO A 8 1.16 -2.75 1.57
CA PRO A 8 0.01 -1.88 1.28
C PRO A 8 0.37 -0.39 1.21
N GLY A 9 1.66 -0.03 1.23
CA GLY A 9 2.10 1.35 1.38
C GLY A 9 1.70 1.96 2.72
N VAL A 10 1.62 3.30 2.77
CA VAL A 10 1.19 4.04 3.96
C VAL A 10 -0.19 4.62 3.69
N PHE A 11 -1.16 4.24 4.49
CA PHE A 11 -2.57 4.62 4.34
C PHE A 11 -3.19 5.01 5.67
N ALA A 12 -4.29 5.75 5.64
CA ALA A 12 -4.99 6.19 6.84
C ALA A 12 -5.57 4.98 7.60
N SER A 13 -4.99 4.66 8.75
CA SER A 13 -5.37 3.51 9.57
C SER A 13 -5.17 3.78 11.06
N ASN A 14 -5.83 2.98 11.91
CA ASN A 14 -5.65 3.06 13.37
C ASN A 14 -4.20 2.77 13.80
N MET A 15 -3.45 1.97 13.01
CA MET A 15 -2.02 1.76 13.24
C MET A 15 -1.25 3.07 13.06
N GLN A 16 -1.56 3.84 12.02
CA GLN A 16 -0.95 5.14 11.76
C GLN A 16 -1.27 6.16 12.87
N ASP A 17 -2.49 6.13 13.43
CA ASP A 17 -2.84 6.96 14.59
C ASP A 17 -2.01 6.59 15.82
N THR A 18 -1.85 5.29 16.08
CA THR A 18 -1.04 4.78 17.19
C THR A 18 0.43 5.21 17.05
N ILE A 19 0.98 5.16 15.83
CA ILE A 19 2.33 5.63 15.54
C ILE A 19 2.45 7.11 15.89
N ARG A 20 1.51 7.96 15.45
CA ARG A 20 1.54 9.40 15.72
C ARG A 20 1.35 9.78 17.19
N GLN A 21 0.75 8.91 17.99
CA GLN A 21 0.58 9.11 19.44
C GLN A 21 1.74 8.54 20.28
N THR A 22 2.68 7.83 19.65
CA THR A 22 3.82 7.23 20.34
C THR A 22 4.88 8.29 20.63
N PRO A 23 5.41 8.39 21.87
CA PRO A 23 6.47 9.35 22.19
C PRO A 23 7.71 9.16 21.31
N ALA A 24 8.32 10.27 20.87
CA ALA A 24 9.47 10.25 19.97
C ALA A 24 10.68 9.49 20.54
N GLU A 25 10.82 9.44 21.87
CA GLU A 25 11.88 8.68 22.53
C GLU A 25 11.74 7.17 22.32
N LYS A 26 10.51 6.68 22.12
CA LYS A 26 10.20 5.27 21.84
C LYS A 26 10.14 4.98 20.34
N PHE A 27 9.88 5.99 19.54
CA PHE A 27 9.82 5.88 18.08
C PHE A 27 10.48 7.11 17.42
N PRO A 28 11.82 7.12 17.29
CA PRO A 28 12.56 8.23 16.70
C PRO A 28 12.08 8.70 15.31
N PRO A 29 11.58 7.83 14.40
CA PRO A 29 11.09 8.28 13.09
C PRO A 29 9.67 8.89 13.12
N LEU A 30 9.10 9.20 14.29
CA LEU A 30 7.76 9.79 14.46
C LEU A 30 7.48 10.96 13.51
N GLN A 31 8.41 11.91 13.40
CA GLN A 31 8.22 13.12 12.59
C GLN A 31 7.91 12.80 11.13
N LYS A 32 8.49 11.73 10.56
CA LYS A 32 8.19 11.28 9.20
C LYS A 32 6.70 10.94 9.02
N PHE A 33 6.08 10.31 10.02
CA PHE A 33 4.68 9.89 9.95
C PHE A 33 3.71 11.03 10.23
N ILE A 34 4.13 12.02 11.02
CA ILE A 34 3.40 13.29 11.18
C ILE A 34 3.40 14.03 9.84
N ASP A 35 4.57 14.22 9.22
CA ASP A 35 4.71 14.88 7.92
C ASP A 35 3.86 14.22 6.83
N LEU A 36 3.83 12.89 6.77
CA LEU A 36 3.01 12.15 5.80
C LEU A 36 1.51 12.44 5.96
N HIS A 37 1.04 12.57 7.20
CA HIS A 37 -0.34 12.91 7.50
C HIS A 37 -0.65 14.37 7.14
N GLU A 38 0.18 15.30 7.59
CA GLU A 38 -0.04 16.74 7.37
C GLU A 38 0.02 17.15 5.89
N LYS A 39 0.88 16.48 5.11
CA LYS A 39 1.00 16.72 3.66
C LYS A 39 -0.04 15.98 2.82
N GLY A 40 -0.94 15.21 3.44
CA GLY A 40 -1.98 14.46 2.74
C GLY A 40 -1.44 13.30 1.88
N TYR A 41 -0.30 12.72 2.25
CA TYR A 41 0.33 11.60 1.51
C TYR A 41 -0.15 10.22 1.97
N LEU A 42 -1.17 10.16 2.83
CA LEU A 42 -1.79 8.90 3.24
C LEU A 42 -2.86 8.51 2.24
N SER A 43 -2.73 7.32 1.66
CA SER A 43 -3.75 6.76 0.80
C SER A 43 -5.04 6.44 1.58
N ASP A 44 -6.18 6.44 0.88
CA ASP A 44 -7.44 6.01 1.43
C ASP A 44 -7.43 4.47 1.64
N PRO A 45 -7.83 3.95 2.81
CA PRO A 45 -7.91 2.51 3.06
C PRO A 45 -8.83 1.77 2.08
N ALA A 46 -9.89 2.40 1.57
CA ALA A 46 -10.78 1.81 0.58
C ALA A 46 -10.08 1.61 -0.76
N ASP A 47 -9.25 2.55 -1.19
CA ASP A 47 -8.46 2.44 -2.41
C ASP A 47 -7.43 1.32 -2.30
N VAL A 48 -6.70 1.26 -1.18
CA VAL A 48 -5.71 0.21 -0.91
C VAL A 48 -6.37 -1.17 -0.83
N GLY A 49 -7.48 -1.27 -0.10
CA GLY A 49 -8.23 -2.52 0.04
C GLY A 49 -8.80 -3.01 -1.29
N SER A 50 -9.34 -2.10 -2.11
CA SER A 50 -9.84 -2.42 -3.45
C SER A 50 -8.75 -2.97 -4.35
N LEU A 51 -7.57 -2.35 -4.35
CA LEU A 51 -6.43 -2.83 -5.15
C LEU A 51 -5.96 -4.21 -4.71
N ILE A 52 -5.78 -4.43 -3.40
CA ILE A 52 -5.37 -5.73 -2.86
C ILE A 52 -6.42 -6.81 -3.16
N ALA A 53 -7.70 -6.49 -3.05
CA ALA A 53 -8.78 -7.41 -3.40
C ALA A 53 -8.75 -7.76 -4.89
N GLN A 54 -8.58 -6.78 -5.79
CA GLN A 54 -8.44 -7.03 -7.22
C GLN A 54 -7.26 -7.97 -7.51
N VAL A 55 -6.11 -7.76 -6.86
CA VAL A 55 -4.95 -8.65 -7.04
C VAL A 55 -5.23 -10.04 -6.48
N GLY A 56 -5.78 -10.15 -5.27
CA GLY A 56 -6.03 -11.43 -4.60
C GLY A 56 -7.14 -12.29 -5.21
N LEU A 57 -8.10 -11.68 -5.91
CA LEU A 57 -9.20 -12.38 -6.57
C LEU A 57 -8.87 -12.87 -7.99
N ASN A 58 -7.74 -12.44 -8.54
CA ASN A 58 -7.26 -12.85 -9.86
C ASN A 58 -6.15 -13.92 -9.75
N ALA A 59 -5.97 -14.71 -10.81
CA ALA A 59 -4.94 -15.74 -10.84
C ALA A 59 -3.64 -15.17 -11.41
N TRP A 60 -2.58 -15.15 -10.59
CA TRP A 60 -1.26 -14.61 -10.95
C TRP A 60 -0.14 -15.63 -10.73
N PRO A 61 0.04 -16.62 -11.62
CA PRO A 61 1.15 -17.58 -11.51
C PRO A 61 2.54 -16.92 -11.41
N GLU A 62 2.72 -15.80 -12.08
CA GLU A 62 3.94 -14.99 -12.17
C GLU A 62 4.26 -14.20 -10.89
N LEU A 63 3.27 -14.00 -10.01
CA LEU A 63 3.48 -13.35 -8.71
C LEU A 63 3.86 -14.35 -7.62
N ASN A 64 3.76 -15.66 -7.89
CA ASN A 64 4.02 -16.68 -6.88
C ASN A 64 5.45 -16.59 -6.33
N GLY A 65 5.56 -16.51 -5.00
CA GLY A 65 6.80 -16.35 -4.25
C GLY A 65 7.36 -14.93 -4.20
N LYS A 66 6.71 -13.94 -4.84
CA LYS A 66 7.18 -12.55 -4.86
C LYS A 66 6.72 -11.75 -3.64
N VAL A 67 7.52 -10.74 -3.32
CA VAL A 67 7.16 -9.62 -2.43
C VAL A 67 6.92 -8.41 -3.31
N LEU A 68 5.73 -7.83 -3.20
CA LEU A 68 5.24 -6.74 -4.04
C LEU A 68 4.99 -5.51 -3.20
N ASP A 69 5.13 -4.32 -3.79
CA ASP A 69 4.70 -3.04 -3.20
C ASP A 69 3.68 -2.42 -4.15
N ILE A 70 2.53 -1.98 -3.62
CA ILE A 70 1.50 -1.36 -4.46
C ILE A 70 1.96 -0.05 -5.12
N ARG A 71 3.06 0.54 -4.65
CA ARG A 71 3.66 1.78 -5.18
C ARG A 71 4.75 1.51 -6.22
N ASP A 72 5.08 0.25 -6.46
CA ASP A 72 6.07 -0.14 -7.46
C ASP A 72 5.49 0.06 -8.88
N VAL A 73 6.16 0.87 -9.69
CA VAL A 73 5.70 1.25 -11.03
C VAL A 73 5.64 0.05 -11.97
N ASP A 74 6.57 -0.89 -11.87
CA ASP A 74 6.59 -2.08 -12.71
C ASP A 74 5.41 -2.98 -12.36
N PHE A 75 5.14 -3.17 -11.06
CA PHE A 75 3.95 -3.88 -10.60
C PHE A 75 2.66 -3.19 -11.06
N GLN A 76 2.56 -1.86 -10.93
CA GLN A 76 1.40 -1.11 -11.39
C GLN A 76 1.18 -1.24 -12.90
N ASN A 77 2.25 -1.25 -13.69
CA ASN A 77 2.15 -1.45 -15.14
C ASN A 77 1.70 -2.88 -15.47
N GLU A 78 2.23 -3.88 -14.77
CA GLU A 78 1.84 -5.28 -14.93
C GLU A 78 0.35 -5.49 -14.67
N ILE A 79 -0.19 -4.94 -13.57
CA ILE A 79 -1.62 -5.11 -13.27
C ILE A 79 -2.53 -4.30 -14.20
N LYS A 80 -2.10 -3.12 -14.68
CA LYS A 80 -2.84 -2.34 -15.70
C LYS A 80 -2.92 -3.09 -17.04
N LEU A 81 -1.82 -3.72 -17.47
CA LEU A 81 -1.78 -4.52 -18.69
C LEU A 81 -2.73 -5.73 -18.62
N ASN A 82 -2.96 -6.26 -17.43
CA ASN A 82 -3.92 -7.32 -17.15
C ASN A 82 -5.36 -6.83 -16.91
N GLY A 83 -5.64 -5.54 -17.16
CA GLY A 83 -6.98 -4.97 -17.12
C GLY A 83 -7.49 -4.55 -15.73
N LEU A 84 -6.62 -4.53 -14.72
CA LEU A 84 -7.00 -4.04 -13.39
C LEU A 84 -7.00 -2.51 -13.34
N ILE A 85 -7.90 -1.96 -12.52
CA ILE A 85 -8.03 -0.52 -12.32
C ILE A 85 -7.31 -0.15 -11.03
N ILE A 86 -6.29 0.69 -11.17
CA ILE A 86 -5.62 1.31 -10.02
C ILE A 86 -6.39 2.59 -9.66
N PRO A 87 -6.84 2.76 -8.41
CA PRO A 87 -7.38 4.03 -7.94
C PRO A 87 -6.41 5.18 -8.23
N GLY A 88 -6.92 6.31 -8.74
CA GLY A 88 -6.07 7.44 -9.15
C GLY A 88 -5.18 7.97 -8.03
N ALA A 89 -5.61 7.85 -6.78
CA ALA A 89 -4.83 8.23 -5.59
C ALA A 89 -3.63 7.31 -5.31
N LEU A 90 -3.57 6.13 -5.92
CA LEU A 90 -2.49 5.14 -5.79
C LEU A 90 -1.57 5.09 -7.01
N ALA A 91 -1.97 5.66 -8.14
CA ALA A 91 -1.17 5.63 -9.35
C ALA A 91 0.09 6.49 -9.19
N VAL A 92 1.25 5.90 -9.51
CA VAL A 92 2.57 6.55 -9.48
C VAL A 92 3.11 6.69 -10.91
#